data_AF-A0A0A8F4Y1-F1
#
_entry.id   AF-A0A0A8F4Y1-F1
#
_cell.length_a   1.000
_cell.length_b   1.000
_cell.length_c   1.000
_cell.angle_alpha   90.00
_cell.angle_beta   90.00
_cell.angle_gamma   90.00
#
_symmetry.space_group_name_H-M   'P 1'
#
loop_
_entity.id
_entity.type
_entity.pdbx_description
1 polymer ?
#
loop_
_entity_poly.entity_id
_entity_poly.type
_entity_poly.pdbx_seq_one_letter_code
_entity_poly.pdbx_strand_id
1 'polypeptide(L)'
;MPPGTRVLGSATVVAEDPAAYTRNKPSFYADPAAWLVAETVEQALSGCAELVADATDDTAVLVMSATGSERTIRRIADSVPRSRVSPLRFAGANPGVLAGLPALRHGLRGPSLLLAAHPDTAAPVAFTVIARWLADGHARHVLLVGLQSIAGDRELCHCLVLTSAGEGR
;
A
#
# COMPACT_ATOMS: atom_id res chain seq x y z
N MET A 1 7.53 -7.44 13.44
CA MET A 1 8.09 -6.09 13.49
C MET A 1 9.59 -6.17 13.20
N PRO A 2 10.14 -5.33 12.31
CA PRO A 2 11.60 -5.28 12.10
C PRO A 2 12.32 -4.85 13.39
N PRO A 3 13.46 -5.45 13.75
CA PRO A 3 14.26 -5.00 14.89
C PRO A 3 14.66 -3.53 14.76
N GLY A 4 14.73 -2.81 15.89
CA GLY A 4 15.15 -1.40 15.90
C GLY A 4 14.15 -0.43 15.29
N THR A 5 12.87 -0.79 15.20
CA THR A 5 11.80 0.08 14.71
C THR A 5 10.76 0.36 15.79
N ARG A 6 10.11 1.52 15.70
CA ARG A 6 8.94 1.88 16.52
C ARG A 6 7.74 2.20 15.63
N VAL A 7 6.54 1.96 16.14
CA VAL A 7 5.27 2.26 15.46
C VAL A 7 4.81 3.66 15.86
N LEU A 8 4.56 4.52 14.87
CA LEU A 8 3.99 5.86 15.05
C LEU A 8 2.47 5.87 14.92
N GLY A 9 1.92 4.94 14.15
CA GLY A 9 0.50 4.84 13.85
C GLY A 9 0.17 3.48 13.25
N SER A 10 -1.09 3.09 13.35
CA SER A 10 -1.57 1.82 12.81
C SER A 10 -3.05 1.89 12.51
N ALA A 11 -3.49 1.17 11.48
CA ALA A 11 -4.90 0.98 11.20
C ALA A 11 -5.16 -0.41 10.61
N THR A 12 -6.40 -0.86 10.77
CA THR A 12 -6.90 -2.08 10.16
C THR A 12 -8.29 -1.78 9.59
N VAL A 13 -8.47 -2.09 8.31
CA VAL A 13 -9.76 -1.95 7.62
C VAL A 13 -10.17 -3.32 7.08
N VAL A 14 -11.40 -3.70 7.36
CA VAL A 14 -12.05 -4.87 6.75
C VAL A 14 -13.10 -4.36 5.78
N ALA A 15 -12.92 -4.68 4.50
CA ALA A 15 -13.82 -4.30 3.44
C ALA A 15 -14.70 -5.49 3.04
N GLU A 16 -16.02 -5.29 3.06
CA GLU A 16 -16.97 -6.23 2.46
C GLU A 16 -16.87 -6.21 0.92
N ASP A 17 -16.68 -5.02 0.35
CA ASP A 17 -16.30 -4.80 -1.05
C ASP A 17 -15.26 -3.66 -1.13
N PRO A 18 -14.03 -3.92 -1.61
CA PRO A 18 -13.00 -2.90 -1.79
C PRO A 18 -13.43 -1.74 -2.71
N ALA A 19 -14.39 -1.98 -3.63
CA ALA A 19 -14.89 -0.94 -4.53
C ALA A 19 -15.68 0.16 -3.81
N ALA A 20 -16.14 -0.08 -2.58
CA ALA A 20 -16.77 0.94 -1.74
C ALA A 20 -15.81 2.11 -1.44
N TYR A 21 -14.50 1.87 -1.45
CA TYR A 21 -13.48 2.89 -1.16
C TYR A 21 -13.00 3.66 -2.40
N THR A 22 -13.48 3.30 -3.60
CA THR A 22 -13.03 3.93 -4.85
C THR A 22 -13.51 5.38 -4.95
N ARG A 23 -12.59 6.34 -4.80
CA ARG A 23 -12.84 7.78 -4.99
C ARG A 23 -12.41 8.22 -6.40
N ASN A 24 -12.89 9.38 -6.90
CA ASN A 24 -12.44 10.01 -8.16
C ASN A 24 -12.57 9.19 -9.47
N LYS A 25 -13.66 8.42 -9.61
CA LYS A 25 -13.93 7.46 -10.71
C LYS A 25 -13.68 7.95 -12.17
N PRO A 26 -13.84 9.22 -12.55
CA PRO A 26 -13.55 9.65 -13.92
C PRO A 26 -12.09 10.05 -14.18
N SER A 27 -11.38 10.59 -13.16
CA SER A 27 -10.08 11.26 -13.35
C SER A 27 -8.87 10.41 -12.97
N PHE A 28 -9.07 9.34 -12.18
CA PHE A 28 -7.99 8.43 -11.80
C PHE A 28 -8.54 7.00 -11.72
N TYR A 29 -8.14 6.14 -12.67
CA TYR A 29 -8.50 4.73 -12.63
C TYR A 29 -7.44 3.95 -11.87
N ALA A 30 -7.82 3.37 -10.73
CA ALA A 30 -6.98 2.48 -9.94
C ALA A 30 -7.79 1.26 -9.48
N ASP A 31 -7.10 0.15 -9.24
CA ASP A 31 -7.68 -1.04 -8.65
C ASP A 31 -8.39 -0.68 -7.32
N PRO A 32 -9.61 -1.16 -7.07
CA PRO A 32 -10.27 -0.99 -5.78
C PRO A 32 -9.45 -1.41 -4.55
N ALA A 33 -8.61 -2.45 -4.67
CA ALA A 33 -7.69 -2.86 -3.61
C ALA A 33 -6.68 -1.74 -3.29
N ALA A 34 -6.22 -0.99 -4.29
CA ALA A 34 -5.36 0.17 -4.05
C ALA A 34 -6.09 1.28 -3.30
N TRP A 35 -7.39 1.48 -3.56
CA TRP A 35 -8.21 2.44 -2.82
C TRP A 35 -8.41 2.02 -1.36
N LEU A 36 -8.61 0.73 -1.10
CA LEU A 36 -8.64 0.18 0.26
C LEU A 36 -7.29 0.39 0.99
N VAL A 37 -6.17 0.14 0.30
CA VAL A 37 -4.83 0.43 0.84
C VAL A 37 -4.70 1.92 1.17
N ALA A 38 -5.10 2.81 0.26
CA ALA A 38 -5.03 4.25 0.47
C ALA A 38 -5.90 4.72 1.66
N GLU A 39 -7.09 4.16 1.83
CA GLU A 39 -7.94 4.43 3.00
C GLU A 39 -7.29 3.93 4.29
N THR A 40 -6.71 2.73 4.28
CA THR A 40 -6.05 2.15 5.47
C THR A 40 -4.82 2.99 5.86
N VAL A 41 -4.07 3.49 4.88
CA VAL A 41 -2.95 4.42 5.09
C VAL A 41 -3.43 5.73 5.70
N GLU A 42 -4.48 6.34 5.16
CA GLU A 42 -5.08 7.57 5.70
C GLU A 42 -5.43 7.40 7.19
N GLN A 43 -6.07 6.28 7.55
CA GLN A 43 -6.43 5.99 8.94
C GLN A 43 -5.20 5.76 9.82
N ALA A 44 -4.17 5.06 9.34
CA ALA A 44 -2.94 4.84 10.09
C ALA A 44 -2.16 6.14 10.34
N LEU A 45 -2.29 7.12 9.44
CA LEU A 45 -1.65 8.43 9.53
C LEU A 45 -2.37 9.41 10.47
N SER A 46 -3.64 9.16 10.82
CA SER A 46 -4.47 10.12 11.59
C SER A 46 -3.81 10.71 12.85
N GLY A 47 -2.96 9.95 13.54
CA GLY A 47 -2.23 10.39 14.74
C GLY A 47 -0.77 10.81 14.54
N CYS A 48 -0.24 10.71 13.32
CA CYS A 48 1.18 11.00 13.03
C CYS A 48 1.39 11.72 11.67
N ALA A 49 0.33 12.31 11.11
CA ALA A 49 0.33 12.88 9.76
C ALA A 49 1.40 13.98 9.58
N GLU A 50 1.57 14.86 10.57
CA GLU A 50 2.55 15.95 10.51
C GLU A 50 3.99 15.41 10.38
N LEU A 51 4.35 14.38 11.16
CA LEU A 51 5.67 13.76 11.11
C LEU A 51 5.98 13.18 9.72
N VAL A 52 4.98 12.61 9.06
CA VAL A 52 5.12 12.03 7.72
C VAL A 52 5.10 13.13 6.64
N ALA A 53 4.30 14.18 6.81
CA ALA A 53 4.28 15.33 5.91
C ALA A 53 5.62 16.07 5.88
N ASP A 54 6.29 16.18 7.02
CA ASP A 54 7.62 16.79 7.14
C ASP A 54 8.75 15.95 6.49
N ALA A 55 8.46 14.69 6.13
CA ALA A 55 9.42 13.74 5.60
C ALA A 55 8.89 13.02 4.34
N THR A 56 8.09 13.71 3.53
CA THR A 56 7.49 13.11 2.31
C THR A 56 8.52 12.51 1.36
N ASP A 57 9.67 13.18 1.19
CA ASP A 57 10.76 12.70 0.32
C ASP A 57 11.47 11.46 0.90
N ASP A 58 11.40 11.28 2.21
CA ASP A 58 12.02 10.17 2.94
C ASP A 58 10.98 9.17 3.49
N THR A 59 9.76 9.16 2.97
CA THR A 59 8.71 8.21 3.38
C THR A 59 8.53 7.13 2.33
N ALA A 60 8.84 5.89 2.71
CA ALA A 60 8.67 4.71 1.88
C ALA A 60 7.29 4.06 2.04
N VAL A 61 6.86 3.31 1.04
CA VAL A 61 5.64 2.49 1.06
C VAL A 61 6.00 1.06 0.65
N LEU A 62 5.70 0.09 1.51
CA LEU A 62 5.87 -1.33 1.22
C LEU A 62 4.53 -2.04 1.42
N VAL A 63 4.00 -2.61 0.34
CA VAL A 63 2.75 -3.38 0.38
C VAL A 63 3.05 -4.87 0.17
N MET A 64 2.42 -5.74 0.95
CA MET A 64 2.45 -7.19 0.80
C MET A 64 1.06 -7.68 0.40
N SER A 65 0.96 -8.38 -0.72
CA SER A 65 -0.31 -8.98 -1.15
C SER A 65 -0.07 -10.15 -2.10
N ALA A 66 -0.73 -11.28 -1.85
CA ALA A 66 -0.70 -12.43 -2.76
C ALA A 66 -1.50 -12.17 -4.05
N THR A 67 -2.58 -11.39 -3.95
CA THR A 67 -3.54 -11.16 -5.04
C THR A 67 -3.28 -9.84 -5.77
N GLY A 68 -2.74 -8.83 -5.10
CA GLY A 68 -2.44 -7.54 -5.71
C GLY A 68 -3.67 -6.94 -6.42
N SER A 69 -3.54 -6.70 -7.72
CA SER A 69 -4.60 -6.16 -8.60
C SER A 69 -5.26 -7.23 -9.48
N GLU A 70 -5.14 -8.52 -9.10
CA GLU A 70 -5.62 -9.67 -9.89
C GLU A 70 -7.08 -9.52 -10.34
N ARG A 71 -7.96 -9.02 -9.47
CA ARG A 71 -9.38 -8.82 -9.81
C ARG A 71 -9.56 -7.88 -11.00
N THR A 72 -8.80 -6.79 -11.07
CA THR A 72 -8.88 -5.85 -12.20
C THR A 72 -8.21 -6.43 -13.43
N ILE A 73 -7.10 -7.15 -13.28
CA ILE A 73 -6.45 -7.86 -14.39
C ILE A 73 -7.43 -8.86 -15.04
N ARG A 74 -8.13 -9.69 -14.24
CA ARG A 74 -9.14 -10.64 -14.74
C ARG A 74 -10.29 -9.91 -15.44
N ARG A 75 -10.84 -8.85 -14.83
CA ARG A 75 -11.91 -8.04 -15.47
C ARG A 75 -11.49 -7.42 -16.80
N ILE A 76 -10.22 -7.01 -16.93
CA ILE A 76 -9.68 -6.53 -18.20
C ILE A 76 -9.65 -7.67 -19.21
N ALA A 77 -9.10 -8.84 -18.83
CA ALA A 77 -9.05 -10.01 -19.70
C ALA A 77 -10.44 -10.43 -20.21
N ASP A 78 -11.44 -10.46 -19.33
CA ASP A 78 -12.84 -10.78 -19.69
C ASP A 78 -13.48 -9.77 -20.65
N SER A 79 -12.95 -8.55 -20.69
CA SER A 79 -13.43 -7.49 -21.59
C SER A 79 -12.77 -7.50 -22.97
N VAL A 80 -11.65 -8.21 -23.14
CA VAL A 80 -10.89 -8.29 -24.40
C VAL A 80 -11.73 -8.79 -25.58
N PRO A 81 -12.58 -9.83 -25.46
CA PRO A 81 -13.40 -10.30 -26.58
C PRO A 81 -14.35 -9.23 -27.14
N ARG A 82 -14.64 -8.17 -26.37
CA ARG A 82 -15.51 -7.05 -26.77
C ARG A 82 -14.73 -5.87 -27.37
N SER A 83 -13.44 -6.05 -27.65
CA SER A 83 -12.55 -5.15 -28.44
C SER A 83 -12.41 -3.70 -27.94
N ARG A 84 -12.75 -3.39 -26.67
CA ARG A 84 -12.60 -2.02 -26.13
C ARG A 84 -12.10 -2.03 -24.68
N VAL A 85 -10.78 -2.01 -24.52
CA VAL A 85 -10.14 -1.77 -23.21
C VAL A 85 -9.44 -0.41 -23.24
N SER A 86 -9.79 0.47 -22.29
CA SER A 86 -9.12 1.76 -22.15
C SER A 86 -7.68 1.57 -21.63
N PRO A 87 -6.66 2.24 -22.19
CA PRO A 87 -5.29 2.25 -21.66
C PRO A 87 -5.19 2.61 -20.18
N LEU A 88 -6.07 3.51 -19.69
CA LEU A 88 -6.14 3.88 -18.27
C LEU A 88 -6.45 2.68 -17.37
N ARG A 89 -7.18 1.68 -17.89
CA ARG A 89 -7.47 0.46 -17.12
C ARG A 89 -6.23 -0.39 -16.90
N PHE A 90 -5.33 -0.46 -17.87
CA PHE A 90 -4.06 -1.17 -17.72
C PHE A 90 -3.16 -0.52 -16.68
N ALA A 91 -3.05 0.81 -16.69
CA ALA A 91 -2.27 1.55 -15.69
C ALA A 91 -2.81 1.29 -14.26
N GLY A 92 -4.13 1.34 -14.08
CA GLY A 92 -4.75 1.07 -12.78
C GLY A 92 -4.81 -0.40 -12.38
N ALA A 93 -4.45 -1.33 -13.27
CA ALA A 93 -4.39 -2.77 -12.98
C ALA A 93 -2.98 -3.27 -12.68
N ASN A 94 -1.97 -2.40 -12.69
CA ASN A 94 -0.61 -2.77 -12.30
C ASN A 94 -0.57 -3.09 -10.79
N PRO A 95 0.07 -4.17 -10.32
CA PRO A 95 0.12 -4.48 -8.89
C PRO A 95 0.81 -3.40 -8.05
N GLY A 96 1.81 -2.71 -8.62
CA GLY A 96 2.49 -1.60 -7.95
C GLY A 96 1.58 -0.42 -7.55
N VAL A 97 0.38 -0.30 -8.13
CA VAL A 97 -0.59 0.77 -7.86
C VAL A 97 -1.07 0.72 -6.42
N LEU A 98 -1.00 -0.44 -5.76
CA LEU A 98 -1.30 -0.57 -4.33
C LEU A 98 -0.32 0.25 -3.47
N ALA A 99 0.96 0.31 -3.83
CA ALA A 99 1.95 1.17 -3.18
C ALA A 99 1.95 2.59 -3.75
N GLY A 100 1.71 2.71 -5.07
CA GLY A 100 1.76 3.99 -5.78
C GLY A 100 0.61 4.93 -5.44
N LEU A 101 -0.62 4.43 -5.26
CA LEU A 101 -1.77 5.27 -4.96
C LEU A 101 -1.67 6.02 -3.62
N PRO A 102 -1.34 5.38 -2.48
CA PRO A 102 -1.12 6.12 -1.24
C PRO A 102 0.05 7.10 -1.38
N ALA A 103 1.14 6.71 -2.05
CA ALA A 103 2.27 7.62 -2.30
C ALA A 103 1.84 8.87 -3.07
N LEU A 104 1.06 8.71 -4.15
CA LEU A 104 0.53 9.83 -4.93
C LEU A 104 -0.43 10.71 -4.11
N ARG A 105 -1.29 10.13 -3.28
CA ARG A 105 -2.26 10.89 -2.47
C ARG A 105 -1.61 11.72 -1.37
N HIS A 106 -0.52 11.22 -0.79
CA HIS A 106 0.19 11.89 0.30
C HIS A 106 1.48 12.60 -0.17
N GLY A 107 1.76 12.63 -1.47
CA GLY A 107 2.95 13.28 -2.04
C GLY A 107 4.28 12.63 -1.64
N LEU A 108 4.27 11.33 -1.30
CA LEU A 108 5.45 10.59 -0.84
C LEU A 108 6.39 10.31 -2.01
N ARG A 109 7.69 10.56 -1.83
CA ARG A 109 8.73 10.37 -2.87
C ARG A 109 9.84 9.40 -2.47
N GLY A 110 9.72 8.76 -1.30
CA GLY A 110 10.60 7.68 -0.90
C GLY A 110 10.36 6.39 -1.68
N PRO A 111 11.10 5.31 -1.37
CA PRO A 111 10.97 4.02 -2.03
C PRO A 111 9.54 3.45 -1.98
N SER A 112 9.02 2.94 -3.09
CA SER A 112 7.74 2.23 -3.15
C SER A 112 7.93 0.80 -3.65
N LEU A 113 7.40 -0.19 -2.93
CA LEU A 113 7.54 -1.60 -3.27
C LEU A 113 6.23 -2.37 -3.03
N LEU A 114 5.93 -3.32 -3.91
CA LEU A 114 4.96 -4.38 -3.66
C LEU A 114 5.70 -5.74 -3.62
N LEU A 115 5.48 -6.51 -2.57
CA LEU A 115 5.83 -7.93 -2.50
C LEU A 115 4.59 -8.76 -2.87
N ALA A 116 4.69 -9.48 -4.00
CA ALA A 116 3.63 -10.34 -4.53
C ALA A 116 3.55 -11.69 -3.79
N ALA A 117 3.29 -11.64 -2.49
CA ALA A 117 3.16 -12.80 -1.61
C ALA A 117 2.24 -12.47 -0.44
N HIS A 118 1.69 -13.52 0.18
CA HIS A 118 0.82 -13.38 1.36
C HIS A 118 1.57 -12.65 2.49
N PRO A 119 0.93 -11.74 3.25
CA PRO A 119 1.59 -11.02 4.34
C PRO A 119 2.38 -11.93 5.30
N ASP A 120 1.83 -13.10 5.65
CA ASP A 120 2.49 -14.05 6.55
C ASP A 120 3.81 -14.61 6.01
N THR A 121 3.93 -14.80 4.70
CA THR A 121 5.14 -15.33 4.07
C THR A 121 6.09 -14.23 3.59
N ALA A 122 5.55 -13.04 3.28
CA ALA A 122 6.30 -11.88 2.82
C ALA A 122 6.98 -11.11 3.96
N ALA A 123 6.45 -11.19 5.19
CA ALA A 123 6.91 -10.39 6.32
C ALA A 123 8.43 -10.45 6.59
N PRO A 124 9.11 -11.62 6.55
CA PRO A 124 10.56 -11.67 6.75
C PRO A 124 11.35 -10.88 5.68
N VAL A 125 10.91 -10.94 4.43
CA VAL A 125 11.51 -10.16 3.32
C VAL A 125 11.20 -8.68 3.50
N ALA A 126 9.96 -8.32 3.82
CA ALA A 126 9.58 -6.94 4.08
C ALA A 126 10.40 -6.32 5.21
N PHE A 127 10.58 -7.04 6.31
CA PHE A 127 11.38 -6.56 7.44
C PHE A 127 12.85 -6.38 7.07
N THR A 128 13.41 -7.25 6.23
CA THR A 128 14.78 -7.11 5.74
C THR A 128 14.95 -5.86 4.89
N VAL A 129 14.02 -5.60 3.96
CA VAL A 129 14.03 -4.40 3.12
C VAL A 129 13.86 -3.13 3.95
N ILE A 130 12.90 -3.12 4.88
CA ILE A 130 12.61 -1.98 5.76
C ILE A 130 13.81 -1.66 6.64
N ALA A 131 14.44 -2.68 7.25
CA ALA A 131 15.63 -2.48 8.07
C ALA A 131 16.75 -1.82 7.27
N ARG A 132 16.95 -2.20 6.01
CA ARG A 132 17.95 -1.57 5.12
C ARG A 132 17.58 -0.15 4.72
N TRP A 133 16.34 0.10 4.33
CA TRP A 133 15.92 1.46 4.01
C TRP A 133 16.10 2.44 5.17
N LEU A 134 15.78 2.01 6.39
CA LEU A 134 15.95 2.83 7.59
C LEU A 134 17.44 2.98 7.98
N ALA A 135 18.23 1.91 7.91
CA ALA A 135 19.64 1.94 8.31
C ALA A 135 20.52 2.74 7.34
N ASP A 136 20.25 2.63 6.04
CA ASP A 136 21.04 3.26 4.99
C ASP A 136 20.54 4.70 4.68
N GLY A 137 19.50 5.16 5.38
CA GLY A 137 18.95 6.52 5.23
C GLY A 137 18.12 6.73 3.96
N HIS A 138 17.69 5.65 3.29
CA HIS A 138 16.78 5.73 2.14
C HIS A 138 15.33 6.04 2.52
N ALA A 139 14.98 5.86 3.80
CA ALA A 139 13.70 6.27 4.35
C ALA A 139 13.86 6.66 5.82
N ARG A 140 13.15 7.69 6.25
CA ARG A 140 12.93 8.05 7.65
C ARG A 140 11.68 7.38 8.21
N HIS A 141 10.64 7.25 7.37
CA HIS A 141 9.38 6.58 7.72
C HIS A 141 9.03 5.51 6.67
N VAL A 142 8.38 4.44 7.11
CA VAL A 142 7.89 3.38 6.22
C VAL A 142 6.43 3.08 6.52
N LEU A 143 5.57 3.18 5.50
CA LEU A 143 4.22 2.64 5.50
C LEU A 143 4.29 1.16 5.13
N LEU A 144 4.21 0.26 6.12
CA LEU A 144 4.15 -1.18 5.91
C LEU A 144 2.69 -1.62 5.86
N VAL A 145 2.25 -2.11 4.70
CA VAL A 145 0.87 -2.53 4.45
C VAL A 145 0.82 -4.03 4.17
N GLY A 146 -0.09 -4.74 4.84
CA GLY A 146 -0.48 -6.10 4.49
C GLY A 146 -1.91 -6.13 3.98
N LEU A 147 -2.11 -6.63 2.76
CA LEU A 147 -3.43 -6.83 2.16
C LEU A 147 -3.62 -8.32 1.87
N GLN A 148 -4.72 -8.88 2.37
CA GLN A 148 -5.11 -10.26 2.12
C GLN A 148 -6.62 -10.38 1.89
N SER A 149 -6.99 -11.25 0.95
CA SER A 149 -8.39 -11.65 0.80
C SER A 149 -8.77 -12.58 1.95
N ILE A 150 -9.90 -12.31 2.58
CA ILE A 150 -10.52 -13.18 3.60
C ILE A 150 -11.78 -13.81 3.00
N ALA A 151 -12.31 -14.86 3.63
CA ALA A 151 -13.45 -15.64 3.11
C ALA A 151 -14.54 -14.78 2.43
N GLY A 152 -14.80 -15.06 1.15
CA GLY A 152 -15.66 -14.29 0.26
C GLY A 152 -14.89 -13.31 -0.64
N ASP A 153 -15.54 -12.22 -1.05
CA ASP A 153 -14.93 -11.08 -1.78
C ASP A 153 -14.34 -10.02 -0.82
N ARG A 154 -14.19 -10.38 0.45
CA ARG A 154 -13.79 -9.48 1.51
C ARG A 154 -12.28 -9.34 1.55
N GLU A 155 -11.80 -8.17 1.91
CA GLU A 155 -10.38 -7.90 2.05
C GLU A 155 -10.06 -7.33 3.43
N LEU A 156 -9.00 -7.84 4.04
CA LEU A 156 -8.41 -7.31 5.25
C LEU A 156 -7.13 -6.56 4.86
N CYS A 157 -7.08 -5.28 5.20
CA CYS A 157 -5.93 -4.43 5.00
C CYS A 157 -5.44 -3.89 6.35
N HIS A 158 -4.15 -4.04 6.61
CA HIS A 158 -3.50 -3.52 7.81
C HIS A 158 -2.34 -2.63 7.42
N CYS A 159 -2.18 -1.50 8.08
CA CYS A 159 -1.07 -0.58 7.87
C CYS A 159 -0.39 -0.25 9.20
N LEU A 160 0.95 -0.23 9.17
CA LEU A 160 1.82 0.26 10.23
C LEU A 160 2.67 1.42 9.69
N VAL A 161 2.73 2.51 10.45
CA VAL A 161 3.67 3.61 10.20
C VAL A 161 4.90 3.37 11.06
N LEU A 162 6.02 3.05 10.43
CA LEU A 162 7.26 2.66 11.07
C LEU A 162 8.29 3.78 10.97
N THR A 163 9.14 3.89 11.98
CA THR A 163 10.36 4.70 11.94
C THR A 163 11.48 3.96 12.63
N SER A 164 12.73 4.36 12.36
CA SER A 164 13.86 3.92 13.18
C SER A 164 13.59 4.27 14.65
N ALA A 165 13.85 3.33 15.55
CA ALA A 165 13.70 3.51 16.99
C ALA A 165 14.88 4.26 17.63
N GLY A 166 15.78 4.83 16.83
CA GLY A 166 17.10 5.35 17.23
C GLY A 166 17.16 5.94 18.65
N GLU A 167 18.26 5.67 19.35
CA GLU A 167 18.65 6.41 20.56
C GLU A 167 18.48 7.90 20.28
N GLY A 168 17.65 8.58 21.07
CA GLY A 168 17.24 9.96 20.81
C GLY A 168 18.42 10.85 20.43
N ARG A 169 18.27 11.58 19.32
CA ARG A 169 19.05 12.78 19.05
C ARG A 169 18.17 13.99 19.24
#